data_AF-A0A2D8RL25-F1
#
_entry.id   AF-A0A2D8RL25-F1
#
_cell.length_a   1.000
_cell.length_b   1.000
_cell.length_c   1.000
_cell.angle_alpha   90.00
_cell.angle_beta   90.00
_cell.angle_gamma   90.00
#
_symmetry.space_group_name_H-M   'P 1'
#
loop_
_entity.id
_entity.type
_entity.pdbx_description
1 polymer ?
#
loop_
_entity_poly.entity_id
_entity_poly.type
_entity_poly.pdbx_seq_one_letter_code
_entity_poly.pdbx_strand_id
1 'polypeptide(L)'
;MEEGVSHFRSDREHYPFIPKSAKKISSHPSKITKFFEFLRERSIAFVATLETDGVIHREKILAERIECSDEILIVKGTSQTLRLDLAAALSLFSLDVDGSNTIYVAGDQNVQLLSIKVISSAKTKKYLPIWTNFFGEDKVR
;
A
#
# COMPACT_ATOMS: atom_id res chain seq x y z
N MET A 1 -16.46 40.29 19.53
CA MET A 1 -17.44 39.58 18.69
C MET A 1 -16.96 39.81 17.27
N GLU A 2 -16.18 38.89 16.74
CA GLU A 2 -15.67 38.98 15.37
C GLU A 2 -16.01 37.67 14.67
N GLU A 3 -16.67 37.84 13.54
CA GLU A 3 -17.33 36.82 12.74
C GLU A 3 -16.32 35.93 12.03
N GLY A 4 -16.70 34.67 11.87
CA GLY A 4 -15.86 33.63 11.32
C GLY A 4 -15.51 33.87 9.85
N VAL A 5 -14.22 33.82 9.55
CA VAL A 5 -13.76 33.51 8.20
C VAL A 5 -13.50 32.01 8.15
N SER A 6 -14.59 31.26 8.02
CA SER A 6 -14.52 29.85 7.64
C SER A 6 -14.18 29.78 6.16
N HIS A 7 -12.89 29.72 5.84
CA HIS A 7 -12.46 29.21 4.54
C HIS A 7 -12.60 27.68 4.53
N PHE A 8 -13.85 27.19 4.49
CA PHE A 8 -14.11 25.80 4.08
C PHE A 8 -13.86 25.72 2.58
N ARG A 9 -12.60 25.50 2.21
CA ARG A 9 -12.21 24.96 0.91
C ARG A 9 -11.50 23.65 1.18
N SER A 10 -12.21 22.54 1.03
CA SER A 10 -11.62 21.33 0.49
C SER A 10 -12.72 20.34 0.08
N ASP A 11 -13.17 20.42 -1.18
CA ASP A 11 -13.73 19.27 -1.89
C ASP A 11 -12.60 18.27 -2.24
N ARG A 12 -11.69 18.01 -1.30
CA ARG A 12 -10.61 17.03 -1.45
C ARG A 12 -10.89 15.90 -0.48
N GLU A 13 -10.96 14.69 -1.01
CA GLU A 13 -10.96 13.46 -0.24
C GLU A 13 -9.86 13.50 0.85
N HIS A 14 -10.24 13.26 2.10
CA HIS A 14 -9.32 13.25 3.22
C HIS A 14 -8.76 11.84 3.42
N TYR A 15 -7.51 11.65 3.00
CA TYR A 15 -6.77 10.42 3.22
C TYR A 15 -6.03 10.46 4.56
N PRO A 16 -5.91 9.33 5.29
CA PRO A 16 -5.10 9.28 6.49
C PRO A 16 -3.62 9.46 6.14
N PHE A 17 -2.81 9.91 7.11
CA PHE A 17 -1.36 9.97 6.94
C PHE A 17 -0.71 8.63 7.26
N ILE A 18 0.40 8.33 6.59
CA ILE A 18 1.26 7.20 6.93
C ILE A 18 1.74 7.35 8.39
N PRO A 19 1.69 6.28 9.21
CA PRO A 19 2.18 6.34 10.59
C PRO A 19 3.64 6.79 10.66
N LYS A 20 3.97 7.70 11.59
CA LYS A 20 5.35 8.23 11.75
C LYS A 20 6.40 7.15 12.07
N SER A 21 5.97 6.02 12.64
CA SER A 21 6.82 4.88 12.94
C SER A 21 7.10 3.98 11.73
N ALA A 22 6.37 4.16 10.62
CA ALA A 22 6.57 3.37 9.41
C ALA A 22 7.88 3.78 8.71
N LYS A 23 8.64 2.79 8.26
CA LYS A 23 9.92 3.00 7.58
C LYS A 23 9.70 3.02 6.08
N LYS A 24 10.21 4.06 5.40
CA LYS A 24 10.20 4.10 3.93
C LYS A 24 11.09 2.99 3.38
N ILE A 25 10.55 2.14 2.52
CA ILE A 25 11.27 1.01 1.90
C ILE A 25 11.48 1.23 0.40
N SER A 26 10.71 2.10 -0.24
CA SER A 26 10.96 2.50 -1.63
C SER A 26 10.35 3.86 -1.96
N SER A 27 11.00 4.61 -2.84
CA SER A 27 10.51 5.87 -3.43
C SER A 27 10.20 5.76 -4.91
N HIS A 28 10.18 4.55 -5.49
CA HIS A 28 10.03 4.37 -6.92
C HIS A 28 8.73 3.61 -7.24
N PRO A 29 7.82 4.17 -8.06
CA PRO A 29 6.54 3.53 -8.42
C PRO A 29 6.69 2.11 -8.99
N SER A 30 7.78 1.82 -9.72
CA SER A 30 8.06 0.48 -10.27
C SER A 30 8.17 -0.62 -9.20
N LYS A 31 8.56 -0.27 -7.98
CA LYS A 31 8.67 -1.19 -6.84
C LYS A 31 7.29 -1.55 -6.26
N ILE A 32 6.27 -0.72 -6.49
CA ILE A 32 4.87 -0.98 -6.12
C ILE A 32 4.32 -2.12 -6.98
N THR A 33 4.48 -2.04 -8.31
CA THR A 33 4.06 -3.13 -9.20
C THR A 33 4.77 -4.44 -8.85
N LYS A 34 6.10 -4.41 -8.68
CA LYS A 34 6.90 -5.58 -8.29
C LYS A 34 6.45 -6.22 -6.97
N PHE A 35 5.98 -5.40 -6.03
CA PHE A 35 5.44 -5.91 -4.77
C PHE A 35 4.20 -6.79 -4.99
N PHE A 36 3.27 -6.35 -5.83
CA PHE A 36 2.07 -7.13 -6.14
C PHE A 36 2.36 -8.35 -7.02
N GLU A 37 3.32 -8.24 -7.95
CA GLU A 37 3.82 -9.39 -8.71
C GLU A 37 4.40 -10.47 -7.80
N PHE A 38 5.19 -10.08 -6.81
CA PHE A 38 5.72 -11.00 -5.81
C PHE A 38 4.60 -11.68 -5.01
N LEU A 39 3.58 -10.92 -4.57
CA LEU A 39 2.44 -11.48 -3.83
C LEU A 39 1.72 -12.56 -4.67
N ARG A 40 1.50 -12.30 -5.96
CA ARG A 40 0.93 -13.26 -6.92
C ARG A 40 1.83 -14.50 -7.06
N GLU A 41 3.11 -14.31 -7.38
CA GLU A 41 4.07 -15.39 -7.63
C GLU A 41 4.22 -16.35 -6.44
N ARG A 42 4.08 -15.82 -5.24
CA ARG A 42 4.14 -16.60 -4.00
C ARG A 42 2.78 -17.09 -3.52
N SER A 43 1.70 -16.81 -4.25
CA SER A 43 0.33 -17.12 -3.87
C SER A 43 -0.01 -16.65 -2.45
N ILE A 44 0.44 -15.43 -2.12
CA ILE A 44 0.26 -14.83 -0.80
C ILE A 44 -1.04 -14.02 -0.82
N ALA A 45 -1.99 -14.43 0.00
CA ALA A 45 -3.19 -13.64 0.24
C ALA A 45 -2.86 -12.41 1.12
N PHE A 46 -3.53 -11.29 0.85
CA PHE A 46 -3.38 -10.06 1.60
C PHE A 46 -4.75 -9.41 1.85
N VAL A 47 -4.82 -8.54 2.85
CA VAL A 47 -5.95 -7.65 3.07
C VAL A 47 -5.54 -6.26 2.59
N ALA A 48 -6.23 -5.76 1.57
CA ALA A 48 -6.14 -4.39 1.10
C ALA A 48 -7.15 -3.54 1.90
N THR A 49 -6.70 -2.42 2.45
CA THR A 49 -7.55 -1.46 3.16
C THR A 49 -7.38 -0.09 2.54
N LEU A 50 -8.50 0.45 2.04
CA LEU A 50 -8.64 1.82 1.58
C LEU A 50 -9.41 2.60 2.65
N GLU A 51 -8.91 3.78 3.00
CA GLU A 51 -9.58 4.67 3.95
C GLU A 51 -9.61 6.08 3.38
N THR A 52 -10.83 6.61 3.25
CA THR A 52 -11.10 7.93 2.65
C THR A 52 -12.26 8.57 3.41
N ASP A 53 -12.09 9.81 3.87
CA ASP A 53 -13.09 10.56 4.63
C ASP A 53 -13.65 9.80 5.85
N GLY A 54 -12.80 9.00 6.49
CA GLY A 54 -13.16 8.14 7.63
C GLY A 54 -13.96 6.88 7.27
N VAL A 55 -14.29 6.67 5.99
CA VAL A 55 -14.89 5.43 5.48
C VAL A 55 -13.77 4.43 5.20
N ILE A 56 -13.88 3.24 5.80
CA ILE A 56 -12.88 2.19 5.69
C ILE A 56 -13.45 1.02 4.87
N HIS A 57 -12.83 0.74 3.73
CA HIS A 57 -13.10 -0.43 2.90
C HIS A 57 -11.97 -1.44 3.04
N ARG A 58 -12.32 -2.71 3.29
CA ARG A 58 -11.34 -3.79 3.50
C ARG A 58 -11.70 -5.00 2.66
N GLU A 59 -10.75 -5.43 1.84
CA GLU A 59 -10.92 -6.58 0.96
C GLU A 59 -9.78 -7.57 1.10
N LYS A 60 -10.13 -8.85 1.20
CA LYS A 60 -9.15 -9.94 1.16
C LYS A 60 -8.95 -10.35 -0.29
N ILE A 61 -7.70 -10.31 -0.74
CA ILE A 61 -7.33 -10.59 -2.13
C ILE A 61 -6.26 -11.67 -2.16
N LEU A 62 -6.46 -12.67 -3.00
CA LEU A 62 -5.42 -13.55 -3.51
C LEU A 62 -5.22 -13.18 -4.97
N ALA A 63 -4.07 -12.61 -5.32
CA ALA A 63 -3.82 -12.14 -6.68
C ALA A 63 -3.64 -13.33 -7.63
N GLU A 64 -4.43 -13.36 -8.70
CA GLU A 64 -4.33 -14.33 -9.79
C GLU A 64 -3.61 -13.72 -10.99
N ARG A 65 -3.88 -12.45 -11.28
CA ARG A 65 -3.28 -11.72 -12.40
C ARG A 65 -2.95 -10.29 -12.01
N ILE A 66 -1.81 -9.81 -12.50
CA ILE A 66 -1.36 -8.42 -12.41
C ILE A 66 -1.30 -7.87 -13.83
N GLU A 67 -1.91 -6.71 -14.04
CA GLU A 67 -1.86 -5.95 -15.29
C GLU A 67 -1.45 -4.51 -14.96
N CYS A 68 -0.69 -3.89 -15.85
CA CYS A 68 -0.35 -2.47 -15.77
C CYS A 68 -0.69 -1.86 -17.14
N SER A 69 -1.64 -0.94 -17.18
CA SER A 69 -2.05 -0.21 -18.39
C SER A 69 -2.27 1.24 -18.02
N ASP A 70 -1.73 2.16 -18.81
CA ASP A 70 -1.97 3.61 -18.66
C ASP A 70 -1.75 4.10 -17.22
N GLU A 71 -0.64 3.68 -16.61
CA GLU A 71 -0.27 4.02 -15.22
C GLU A 71 -1.23 3.48 -14.15
N ILE A 72 -2.21 2.65 -14.51
CA ILE A 72 -3.10 1.97 -13.56
C ILE A 72 -2.60 0.54 -13.35
N LEU A 73 -2.27 0.23 -12.10
CA LEU A 73 -2.04 -1.13 -11.65
C LEU A 73 -3.39 -1.81 -11.36
N ILE A 74 -3.64 -2.94 -12.01
CA ILE A 74 -4.82 -3.76 -11.82
C ILE A 74 -4.39 -5.11 -11.25
N VAL A 75 -4.85 -5.39 -10.03
CA VAL A 75 -4.64 -6.66 -9.33
C VAL A 75 -5.96 -7.43 -9.31
N LYS A 76 -6.07 -8.43 -10.19
CA LYS A 76 -7.24 -9.30 -10.30
C LYS A 76 -7.08 -10.48 -9.34
N GLY A 77 -7.98 -10.60 -8.38
CA GLY A 77 -8.18 -11.81 -7.60
C GLY A 77 -9.48 -12.53 -7.99
N THR A 78 -9.76 -13.65 -7.33
CA THR A 78 -10.89 -14.54 -7.67
C THR A 78 -12.26 -13.84 -7.62
N SER A 79 -12.48 -12.98 -6.63
CA SER A 79 -13.77 -12.30 -6.42
C SER A 79 -13.66 -10.78 -6.37
N GLN A 80 -12.44 -10.25 -6.31
CA GLN A 80 -12.19 -8.82 -6.13
C GLN A 80 -11.08 -8.34 -7.05
N THR A 81 -11.20 -7.11 -7.52
CA THR A 81 -10.16 -6.43 -8.28
C THR A 81 -9.74 -5.17 -7.55
N LEU A 82 -8.45 -5.04 -7.26
CA LEU A 82 -7.86 -3.80 -6.77
C LEU A 82 -7.33 -3.01 -7.96
N ARG A 83 -7.67 -1.72 -8.02
CA ARG A 83 -7.12 -0.77 -8.97
C ARG A 83 -6.38 0.30 -8.20
N LEU A 84 -5.15 0.60 -8.63
CA LEU A 84 -4.30 1.61 -8.02
C LEU A 84 -3.71 2.48 -9.12
N ASP A 85 -3.92 3.78 -8.99
CA ASP A 85 -3.27 4.78 -9.84
C ASP A 85 -1.79 4.92 -9.42
N LEU A 86 -0.87 4.53 -10.30
CA LEU A 86 0.56 4.60 -10.05
C LEU A 86 1.12 6.02 -10.18
N ALA A 87 0.42 6.94 -10.85
CA ALA A 87 0.80 8.35 -10.89
C ALA A 87 0.64 9.01 -9.52
N ALA A 88 -0.39 8.59 -8.77
CA ALA A 88 -0.59 9.02 -7.39
C ALA A 88 0.31 8.27 -6.40
N ALA A 89 0.73 7.04 -6.71
CA ALA A 89 1.45 6.16 -5.79
C ALA A 89 2.98 6.37 -5.85
N LEU A 90 3.50 7.22 -4.95
CA LEU A 90 4.89 7.68 -4.99
C LEU A 90 5.87 6.80 -4.21
N SER A 91 5.44 6.13 -3.15
CA SER A 91 6.36 5.38 -2.29
C SER A 91 5.73 4.24 -1.50
N LEU A 92 6.58 3.35 -0.99
CA LEU A 92 6.20 2.26 -0.10
C LEU A 92 6.81 2.48 1.28
N PHE A 93 5.99 2.22 2.30
CA PHE A 93 6.41 2.18 3.69
C PHE A 93 6.07 0.82 4.31
N SER A 94 6.88 0.37 5.27
CA SER A 94 6.61 -0.82 6.08
C SER A 94 6.48 -0.44 7.54
N LEU A 95 5.49 -1.02 8.22
CA LEU A 95 5.36 -0.98 9.67
C LEU A 95 5.19 -2.40 10.19
N ASP A 96 6.08 -2.81 11.09
CA ASP A 96 5.96 -4.06 11.83
C ASP A 96 5.46 -3.73 13.25
N VAL A 97 4.26 -4.20 13.58
CA VAL A 97 3.68 -4.09 14.92
C VAL A 97 3.24 -5.48 15.34
N ASP A 98 3.72 -5.94 16.50
CA ASP A 98 3.31 -7.22 17.10
C ASP A 98 3.46 -8.44 16.15
N GLY A 99 4.49 -8.44 15.30
CA GLY A 99 4.75 -9.52 14.33
C GLY A 99 3.82 -9.49 13.12
N SER A 100 3.06 -8.41 12.95
CA SER A 100 2.24 -8.13 11.79
C SER A 100 2.89 -7.04 10.95
N ASN A 101 3.36 -7.42 9.76
CA ASN A 101 3.91 -6.48 8.79
C ASN A 101 2.80 -5.87 7.91
N THR A 102 2.68 -4.56 7.95
CA THR A 102 1.78 -3.76 7.11
C THR A 102 2.61 -2.96 6.12
N ILE A 103 2.30 -3.10 4.84
CA ILE A 103 2.87 -2.29 3.77
C ILE A 103 1.88 -1.19 3.43
N TYR A 104 2.36 0.04 3.33
CA TYR A 104 1.57 1.17 2.91
C TYR A 104 2.04 1.67 1.57
N VAL A 105 1.08 2.01 0.71
CA VAL A 105 1.29 2.79 -0.50
C VAL A 105 1.03 4.24 -0.16
N ALA A 106 2.04 5.07 -0.31
CA ALA A 106 2.00 6.47 0.03
C ALA A 106 1.93 7.34 -1.25
N GLY A 107 1.04 8.32 -1.22
CA GLY A 107 0.96 9.39 -2.21
C GLY A 107 1.76 10.62 -1.82
N ASP A 108 1.40 11.77 -2.39
CA ASP A 108 2.04 13.05 -2.05
C ASP A 108 1.86 13.37 -0.55
N GLN A 109 2.83 14.08 0.03
CA GLN A 109 2.83 14.48 1.44
C GLN A 109 2.68 13.31 2.44
N ASN A 110 3.01 12.09 2.04
CA ASN A 110 2.83 10.86 2.81
C ASN A 110 1.36 10.60 3.22
N VAL A 111 0.41 10.94 2.35
CA VAL A 111 -0.95 10.41 2.48
C VAL A 111 -0.97 8.92 2.18
N GLN A 112 -1.76 8.15 2.92
CA GLN A 112 -1.96 6.72 2.74
C GLN A 112 -3.03 6.51 1.67
N LEU A 113 -2.62 6.05 0.50
CA LEU A 113 -3.54 5.64 -0.57
C LEU A 113 -4.06 4.22 -0.35
N LEU A 114 -3.23 3.35 0.24
CA LEU A 114 -3.58 1.97 0.50
C LEU A 114 -2.74 1.42 1.65
N SER A 115 -3.34 0.58 2.49
CA SER A 115 -2.58 -0.29 3.40
C SER A 115 -2.83 -1.75 3.09
N ILE A 116 -1.79 -2.56 3.23
CA ILE A 116 -1.73 -3.94 2.77
C ILE A 116 -1.18 -4.78 3.91
N LYS A 117 -2.05 -5.62 4.47
CA LYS A 117 -1.67 -6.59 5.51
C LYS A 117 -1.54 -7.97 4.88
N VAL A 118 -0.34 -8.53 4.88
CA VAL A 118 -0.13 -9.88 4.36
C VAL A 118 -0.70 -10.90 5.34
N ILE A 119 -1.50 -11.86 4.83
CA ILE A 119 -2.05 -12.93 5.66
C ILE A 119 -1.01 -14.05 5.74
N SER A 120 -0.32 -14.11 6.87
CA SER A 120 0.58 -15.21 7.22
C SER A 120 -0.22 -16.50 7.40
N SER A 121 0.02 -17.49 6.54
CA SER A 121 -0.26 -18.89 6.81
C SER A 121 0.89 -19.47 7.63
N ALA A 122 0.68 -20.55 8.38
CA ALA A 122 1.75 -21.23 9.13
C ALA A 122 2.96 -21.62 8.25
N LYS A 123 2.79 -21.74 6.92
CA LYS A 123 3.88 -21.96 5.95
C LYS A 123 4.63 -20.68 5.56
N THR A 124 4.04 -19.50 5.78
CA THR A 124 4.58 -18.20 5.36
C THR A 124 5.45 -17.50 6.42
N LYS A 125 5.57 -18.07 7.63
CA LYS A 125 6.49 -17.57 8.69
C LYS A 125 7.95 -17.43 8.22
N LYS A 126 8.38 -18.22 7.22
CA LYS A 126 9.71 -18.11 6.61
C LYS A 126 9.92 -16.87 5.71
N TYR A 127 8.86 -16.18 5.29
CA TYR A 127 8.95 -15.10 4.29
C TYR A 127 8.85 -13.69 4.90
N LEU A 128 8.58 -13.56 6.20
CA LEU A 128 8.52 -12.27 6.89
C LEU A 128 9.81 -11.43 6.79
N PRO A 129 11.04 -12.01 6.86
CA PRO A 129 12.26 -11.22 6.68
C PRO A 129 12.67 -11.05 5.20
N ILE A 130 11.93 -11.58 4.23
CA ILE A 130 12.37 -11.58 2.81
C ILE A 130 12.13 -10.23 2.14
N TRP A 131 11.15 -9.44 2.60
CA TRP A 131 10.81 -8.16 1.98
C TRP A 131 11.87 -7.07 2.23
N THR A 132 12.54 -7.08 3.39
CA THR A 132 13.69 -6.19 3.64
C THR A 132 14.82 -6.45 2.64
N ASN A 133 14.98 -7.68 2.17
CA ASN A 133 15.94 -8.03 1.12
C ASN A 133 15.38 -7.83 -0.30
N PHE A 134 14.06 -7.84 -0.49
CA PHE A 134 13.42 -7.54 -1.79
C PHE A 134 13.55 -6.06 -2.17
N PHE A 135 13.51 -5.17 -1.18
CA PHE A 135 13.68 -3.73 -1.38
C PHE A 135 15.10 -3.22 -1.06
N GLY A 136 15.96 -4.03 -0.44
CA GLY A 136 17.32 -3.67 -0.05
C GLY A 136 18.41 -4.49 -0.74
N GLU A 137 18.99 -3.92 -1.80
CA GLU A 137 20.44 -3.72 -1.98
C GLU A 137 20.65 -2.74 -3.16
N ASP A 138 20.27 -1.46 -2.97
CA ASP A 138 20.98 -0.37 -3.64
C ASP A 138 21.97 0.19 -2.61
N LYS A 139 23.10 -0.51 -2.46
CA LYS A 139 24.28 0.10 -1.87
C LYS A 139 24.75 1.14 -2.87
N VAL A 140 24.50 2.40 -2.55
CA VAL A 140 25.16 3.55 -3.15
C VAL A 140 26.67 3.26 -3.15
N ARG A 141 27.24 3.13 -4.35
CA ARG A 141 28.68 3.24 -4.59
C ARG A 141 29.02 4.71 -4.77
#